data_AF-A0A847KGB3-F1
#
_entry.id   AF-A0A847KGB3-F1
#
_cell.length_a   1.000
_cell.length_b   1.000
_cell.length_c   1.000
_cell.angle_alpha   90.00
_cell.angle_beta   90.00
_cell.angle_gamma   90.00
#
_symmetry.space_group_name_H-M   'P 1'
#
loop_
_entity.id
_entity.type
_entity.pdbx_description
1 polymer ?
#
loop_
_entity_poly.entity_id
_entity_poly.type
_entity_poly.pdbx_seq_one_letter_code
_entity_poly.pdbx_strand_id
1 'polypeptide(L)'
;AILAWDEKLRYGVKKAGYHGGASLQEITVPVIVLDYRGRPDLAGWRLASPQVPTWWNDPLVSRRQLSSVEAQLAAAITTGRRQKGGGSKAGPPAPEGFESLLPELTQAGPAVAAPLTALPAGAGGGGLVDRLLGSPVYAAQRARAGRRALGDDVVAAVLRVLLARGGRAHRETVAAAAGVPVGGLEPRLAALRRLLNVEGYTVVGEDADGVTIVLDEKLLAEQFELGR
;
A
#
# COMPACT_ATOMS: atom_id res chain seq x y z
N ALA A 1 -14.59 21.86 -11.17
CA ALA A 1 -15.26 21.96 -12.49
C ALA A 1 -16.51 22.80 -12.34
N ILE A 2 -16.87 23.61 -13.33
CA ILE A 2 -18.15 24.31 -13.39
C ILE A 2 -18.98 23.55 -14.44
N LEU A 3 -20.15 23.04 -14.04
CA LEU A 3 -21.01 22.22 -14.88
C LEU A 3 -22.42 22.81 -14.88
N ALA A 4 -23.14 22.67 -15.98
CA ALA A 4 -24.55 23.02 -16.05
C ALA A 4 -25.33 22.01 -15.23
N TRP A 5 -26.25 22.51 -14.41
CA TRP A 5 -27.14 21.68 -13.60
C TRP A 5 -28.17 20.90 -14.44
N ASP A 6 -28.46 21.38 -15.66
CA ASP A 6 -29.32 20.69 -16.61
C ASP A 6 -28.51 19.68 -17.41
N GLU A 7 -28.72 18.40 -17.13
CA GLU A 7 -28.13 17.26 -17.85
C GLU A 7 -28.30 17.36 -19.37
N LYS A 8 -29.42 17.94 -19.84
CA LYS A 8 -29.73 18.02 -21.27
C LYS A 8 -29.01 19.16 -21.96
N LEU A 9 -28.44 20.12 -21.22
CA LEU A 9 -27.70 21.23 -21.81
C LEU A 9 -26.42 20.72 -22.47
N ARG A 10 -26.18 21.15 -23.70
CA ARG A 10 -24.98 20.80 -24.46
C ARG A 10 -24.16 22.03 -24.76
N TYR A 11 -22.90 21.99 -24.37
CA TYR A 11 -21.88 22.99 -24.69
C TYR A 11 -21.33 22.84 -26.12
N GLY A 12 -21.60 21.72 -26.79
CA GLY A 12 -21.14 21.44 -28.15
C GLY A 12 -21.90 20.31 -28.85
N VAL A 13 -21.44 19.94 -30.04
CA VAL A 13 -22.07 18.91 -30.88
C VAL A 13 -21.96 17.53 -30.22
N LYS A 14 -23.02 16.72 -30.34
CA LYS A 14 -23.10 15.37 -29.74
C LYS A 14 -21.99 14.46 -30.28
N LYS A 15 -21.18 13.90 -29.39
CA LYS A 15 -20.21 12.84 -29.68
C LYS A 15 -20.46 11.63 -28.77
N ALA A 16 -19.94 10.47 -29.13
CA ALA A 16 -20.02 9.28 -28.28
C ALA A 16 -19.38 9.56 -26.91
N GLY A 17 -20.07 9.22 -25.82
CA GLY A 17 -19.65 9.50 -24.45
C GLY A 17 -19.96 10.91 -23.93
N TYR A 18 -20.48 11.82 -24.76
CA TYR A 18 -20.90 13.16 -24.32
C TYR A 18 -22.37 13.17 -23.88
N HIS A 19 -22.63 13.35 -22.58
CA HIS A 19 -23.99 13.38 -22.02
C HIS A 19 -24.55 14.80 -21.82
N GLY A 20 -23.71 15.83 -21.66
CA GLY A 20 -24.16 17.23 -21.53
C GLY A 20 -23.72 17.87 -20.22
N GLY A 21 -24.68 18.41 -19.46
CA GLY A 21 -24.50 18.92 -18.11
C GLY A 21 -24.24 17.81 -17.09
N ALA A 22 -24.07 18.20 -15.82
CA ALA A 22 -23.79 17.26 -14.74
C ALA A 22 -25.03 16.42 -14.43
N SER A 23 -24.86 15.10 -14.36
CA SER A 23 -25.89 14.22 -13.84
C SER A 23 -25.76 13.96 -12.35
N LEU A 24 -26.88 13.61 -11.69
CA LEU A 24 -26.82 13.21 -10.27
C LEU A 24 -25.95 11.96 -10.05
N GLN A 25 -25.73 11.15 -11.08
CA GLN A 25 -24.84 9.99 -11.01
C GLN A 25 -23.35 10.39 -11.04
N GLU A 26 -23.04 11.61 -11.50
CA GLU A 26 -21.68 12.15 -11.60
C GLU A 26 -21.32 13.08 -10.44
N ILE A 27 -22.31 13.53 -9.66
CA ILE A 27 -22.09 14.47 -8.55
C ILE A 27 -22.04 13.71 -7.23
N THR A 28 -20.94 13.89 -6.49
CA THR A 28 -20.84 13.54 -5.07
C THR A 28 -20.57 14.81 -4.27
N VAL A 29 -21.38 15.08 -3.24
CA VAL A 29 -21.19 16.22 -2.34
C VAL A 29 -20.70 15.71 -0.98
N PRO A 30 -19.38 15.81 -0.69
CA PRO A 30 -18.88 15.40 0.61
C PRO A 30 -19.30 16.41 1.69
N VAL A 31 -19.88 15.91 2.78
CA VAL A 31 -20.13 16.70 4.00
C VAL A 31 -19.03 16.37 5.00
N ILE A 32 -18.31 17.39 5.47
CA ILE A 32 -17.21 17.23 6.42
C ILE A 32 -17.57 18.01 7.69
N VAL A 33 -17.46 17.35 8.84
CA VAL A 33 -17.57 17.99 10.16
C VAL A 33 -16.17 18.12 10.73
N LEU A 34 -15.75 19.36 11.00
CA LEU A 34 -14.45 19.67 11.59
C LEU A 34 -14.64 20.03 13.06
N ASP A 35 -13.85 19.42 13.93
CA ASP A 35 -13.83 19.73 15.36
C ASP A 35 -12.54 20.48 15.74
N TYR A 36 -12.63 21.35 16.75
CA TYR A 36 -11.50 22.14 17.22
C TYR A 36 -10.74 21.40 18.31
N ARG A 37 -9.41 21.32 18.19
CA ARG A 37 -8.57 20.63 19.17
C ARG A 37 -8.71 21.26 20.56
N GLY A 38 -8.90 20.42 21.57
CA GLY A 38 -9.01 20.83 22.97
C GLY A 38 -10.44 21.08 23.45
N ARG A 39 -11.45 20.89 22.60
CA ARG A 39 -12.84 20.75 23.04
C ARG A 39 -13.17 19.28 23.36
N PRO A 40 -14.15 19.03 24.23
CA PRO A 40 -14.71 17.69 24.39
C PRO A 40 -15.30 17.22 23.07
N ASP A 41 -15.06 15.95 22.73
CA ASP A 41 -15.63 15.32 21.54
C ASP A 41 -17.16 15.48 21.53
N LEU A 42 -17.72 15.68 20.34
CA LEU A 42 -19.17 15.71 20.15
C LEU A 42 -19.79 14.38 20.59
N ALA A 43 -20.81 14.43 21.45
CA ALA A 43 -21.44 13.23 22.00
C ALA A 43 -21.98 12.31 20.89
N GLY A 44 -21.55 11.04 20.91
CA GLY A 44 -21.93 10.04 19.90
C GLY A 44 -21.13 10.11 18.59
N TRP A 45 -20.23 11.08 18.44
CA TRP A 45 -19.33 11.16 17.28
C TRP A 45 -17.96 10.57 17.63
N ARG A 46 -17.30 10.02 16.62
CA ARG A 46 -15.93 9.51 16.72
C ARG A 46 -15.09 10.15 15.63
N LEU A 47 -13.90 10.63 16.00
CA LEU A 47 -12.93 11.13 15.03
C LEU A 47 -12.65 10.08 13.96
N ALA A 48 -12.62 10.52 12.71
CA ALA A 48 -12.31 9.65 11.59
C ALA A 48 -10.84 9.22 11.62
N SER A 49 -10.57 8.02 11.11
CA SER A 49 -9.22 7.64 10.70
C SER A 49 -8.75 8.54 9.55
N PRO A 50 -7.44 8.63 9.28
CA PRO A 50 -6.93 9.35 8.13
C PRO A 50 -7.63 8.94 6.83
N GLN A 51 -8.20 9.91 6.12
CA GLN A 51 -8.86 9.72 4.84
C GLN A 51 -7.89 9.98 3.68
N VAL A 52 -6.67 9.46 3.80
CA VAL A 52 -5.63 9.60 2.79
C VAL A 52 -5.45 8.26 2.09
N PRO A 53 -5.39 8.22 0.75
CA PRO A 53 -5.01 7.01 0.05
C PRO A 53 -3.63 6.55 0.51
N THR A 54 -3.48 5.26 0.79
CA THR A 54 -2.22 4.76 1.37
C THR A 54 -1.01 4.89 0.45
N TRP A 55 -1.21 5.19 -0.84
CA TRP A 55 -0.14 5.49 -1.81
C TRP A 55 0.37 6.94 -1.73
N TRP A 56 -0.32 7.85 -1.04
CA TRP A 56 0.23 9.18 -0.70
C TRP A 56 1.40 9.09 0.27
N ASN A 57 1.39 8.05 1.09
CA ASN A 57 2.48 7.73 1.99
C ASN A 57 3.35 6.73 1.23
N ASP A 58 4.46 7.19 0.66
CA ASP A 58 5.34 6.37 -0.16
C ASP A 58 5.59 5.01 0.52
N PRO A 59 5.43 3.88 -0.21
CA PRO A 59 5.97 2.63 0.29
C PRO A 59 7.47 2.84 0.40
N LEU A 60 8.00 2.88 1.62
CA LEU A 60 9.43 2.82 1.83
C LEU A 60 9.88 1.49 1.25
N VAL A 61 10.38 1.53 0.01
CA VAL A 61 10.78 0.32 -0.70
C VAL A 61 11.91 -0.28 0.11
N SER A 62 11.65 -1.45 0.70
CA SER A 62 12.67 -2.11 1.51
C SER A 62 13.87 -2.42 0.63
N ARG A 63 15.09 -2.34 1.19
CA ARG A 63 16.32 -2.70 0.47
C ARG A 63 16.25 -4.10 -0.15
N ARG A 64 15.53 -5.01 0.50
CA ARG A 64 15.27 -6.37 0.01
C ARG A 64 14.39 -6.38 -1.24
N GLN A 65 13.36 -5.54 -1.28
CA GLN A 65 12.53 -5.38 -2.48
C GLN A 65 13.32 -4.77 -3.62
N LEU A 66 14.11 -3.71 -3.36
CA LEU A 66 15.00 -3.14 -4.37
C LEU A 66 15.94 -4.21 -4.95
N SER A 67 16.62 -4.98 -4.09
CA SER A 67 17.51 -6.06 -4.55
C SER A 67 16.79 -7.17 -5.32
N SER A 68 15.53 -7.48 -4.98
CA SER A 68 14.75 -8.48 -5.71
C SER A 68 14.31 -8.00 -7.08
N VAL A 69 13.94 -6.72 -7.21
CA VAL A 69 13.56 -6.10 -8.49
C VAL A 69 14.79 -5.99 -9.39
N GLU A 70 15.94 -5.58 -8.85
CA GLU A 70 17.22 -5.57 -9.56
C GLU A 70 17.62 -6.97 -10.06
N ALA A 71 17.51 -8.00 -9.21
CA ALA A 71 17.81 -9.38 -9.60
C ALA A 71 16.86 -9.91 -10.70
N GLN A 72 15.56 -9.59 -10.61
CA GLN A 72 14.58 -9.95 -11.63
C GLN A 72 14.84 -9.23 -12.96
N LEU A 73 15.18 -7.93 -12.92
CA LEU A 73 15.54 -7.16 -14.09
C LEU A 73 16.83 -7.70 -14.75
N ALA A 74 17.85 -8.03 -13.95
CA ALA A 74 19.08 -8.64 -14.43
C ALA A 74 18.85 -10.01 -15.09
N ALA A 75 17.97 -10.84 -14.51
CA ALA A 75 17.59 -12.13 -15.08
C ALA A 75 16.81 -11.97 -16.40
N ALA A 76 15.92 -10.98 -16.50
CA ALA A 76 15.17 -10.66 -17.71
C ALA A 76 16.09 -10.17 -18.85
N ILE A 77 17.09 -9.34 -18.54
CA ILE A 77 18.08 -8.86 -19.53
C ILE A 77 18.96 -10.03 -20.02
N THR A 78 19.33 -10.96 -19.15
CA THR A 78 20.23 -12.08 -19.49
C THR A 78 19.55 -13.15 -20.34
N THR A 79 18.23 -13.34 -20.19
CA THR A 79 17.46 -14.36 -20.93
C THR A 79 17.06 -13.95 -22.35
N GLY A 80 17.15 -12.65 -22.70
CA GLY A 80 16.85 -12.13 -24.05
C GLY A 80 17.90 -12.40 -25.13
N ARG A 81 19.03 -13.05 -24.83
CA ARG A 81 20.16 -13.22 -25.77
C ARG A 81 20.37 -14.66 -26.23
N ARG A 82 19.40 -15.27 -26.92
CA ARG A 82 19.67 -16.41 -27.85
C ARG A 82 18.45 -16.80 -28.69
N GLN A 83 18.31 -16.19 -29.87
CA GLN A 83 17.97 -16.91 -31.11
C GLN A 83 18.65 -16.20 -32.28
N LYS A 84 19.77 -16.76 -32.74
CA LYS A 84 20.40 -16.40 -34.01
C LYS A 84 20.52 -17.67 -34.85
N GLY A 85 19.65 -17.79 -35.84
CA GLY A 85 19.83 -18.58 -37.06
C GLY A 85 19.14 -17.79 -38.17
N GLY A 86 19.63 -17.62 -39.39
CA GLY A 86 20.84 -18.07 -40.08
C GLY A 86 20.57 -18.00 -41.59
N GLY A 87 21.10 -16.98 -42.28
CA GLY A 87 21.22 -16.83 -43.77
C GLY A 87 19.94 -16.52 -44.56
N SER A 88 19.90 -15.77 -45.69
CA SER A 88 20.91 -15.12 -46.55
C SER A 88 20.25 -14.23 -47.65
N LYS A 89 20.80 -13.01 -47.91
CA LYS A 89 20.99 -12.20 -49.16
C LYS A 89 19.77 -11.88 -50.10
N ALA A 90 19.59 -10.74 -50.80
CA ALA A 90 20.48 -9.70 -51.35
C ALA A 90 19.75 -8.37 -51.79
N GLY A 91 20.46 -7.23 -51.79
CA GLY A 91 20.48 -6.18 -52.86
C GLY A 91 19.52 -4.94 -52.83
N PRO A 92 19.91 -3.70 -53.27
CA PRO A 92 19.44 -2.40 -52.72
C PRO A 92 18.87 -1.37 -53.79
N PRO A 93 18.76 -0.03 -53.56
CA PRO A 93 17.55 0.70 -53.08
C PRO A 93 17.10 1.93 -53.93
N ALA A 94 15.96 2.58 -53.56
CA ALA A 94 15.67 4.03 -53.49
C ALA A 94 14.20 4.41 -53.88
N PRO A 95 13.74 5.66 -53.66
CA PRO A 95 13.10 6.19 -52.45
C PRO A 95 11.59 6.44 -52.68
N GLU A 96 10.74 6.59 -51.68
CA GLU A 96 10.33 7.88 -51.10
C GLU A 96 9.17 7.59 -50.13
N GLY A 97 9.09 8.32 -49.02
CA GLY A 97 7.92 8.29 -48.15
C GLY A 97 8.27 8.48 -46.69
N PHE A 98 8.02 9.68 -46.19
CA PHE A 98 8.21 10.17 -44.83
C PHE A 98 7.48 9.38 -43.72
N GLU A 99 6.86 8.24 -44.02
CA GLU A 99 6.11 7.39 -43.07
C GLU A 99 6.99 6.43 -42.26
N SER A 100 8.27 6.26 -42.62
CA SER A 100 9.17 5.29 -41.96
C SER A 100 9.81 5.77 -40.63
N LEU A 101 9.32 6.83 -40.00
CA LEU A 101 9.84 7.32 -38.70
C LEU A 101 8.95 7.02 -37.49
N LEU A 102 7.82 6.35 -37.66
CA LEU A 102 7.14 5.68 -36.56
C LEU A 102 7.22 4.17 -36.81
N PRO A 103 7.89 3.38 -35.96
CA PRO A 103 7.75 1.94 -36.06
C PRO A 103 6.27 1.61 -35.90
N GLU A 104 5.72 1.06 -36.97
CA GLU A 104 4.45 0.36 -37.04
C GLU A 104 4.41 -0.60 -35.85
N LEU A 105 3.59 -0.27 -34.85
CA LEU A 105 3.20 -1.17 -33.77
C LEU A 105 2.26 -2.22 -34.37
N THR A 106 2.77 -2.99 -35.34
CA THR A 106 2.13 -4.18 -35.84
C THR A 106 2.08 -5.16 -34.67
N GLN A 107 0.85 -5.54 -34.39
CA GLN A 107 0.38 -6.19 -33.20
C GLN A 107 1.04 -7.56 -32.99
N ALA A 108 2.17 -7.57 -32.29
CA ALA A 108 2.47 -8.59 -31.30
C ALA A 108 2.55 -7.85 -29.96
N GLY A 109 1.38 -7.41 -29.48
CA GLY A 109 1.30 -6.88 -28.13
C GLY A 109 1.85 -7.94 -27.17
N PRO A 110 2.85 -7.64 -26.31
CA PRO A 110 3.02 -8.47 -25.13
C PRO A 110 1.66 -8.48 -24.45
N ALA A 111 1.14 -9.69 -24.21
CA ALA A 111 -0.19 -9.93 -23.64
C ALA A 111 -0.57 -8.78 -22.71
N VAL A 112 -1.52 -7.96 -23.18
CA VAL A 112 -2.04 -6.82 -22.43
C VAL A 112 -2.48 -7.36 -21.09
N ALA A 113 -1.79 -6.89 -20.08
CA ALA A 113 -2.23 -6.85 -18.70
C ALA A 113 -2.96 -8.12 -18.25
N ALA A 114 -2.19 -9.08 -17.72
CA ALA A 114 -2.60 -9.53 -16.39
C ALA A 114 -2.95 -8.26 -15.60
N PRO A 115 -4.10 -8.21 -14.89
CA PRO A 115 -4.39 -7.06 -14.04
C PRO A 115 -3.12 -6.73 -13.27
N LEU A 116 -2.92 -5.45 -12.92
CA LEU A 116 -2.08 -5.12 -11.77
C LEU A 116 -2.62 -5.96 -10.61
N THR A 117 -2.16 -7.19 -10.57
CA THR A 117 -2.47 -8.18 -9.58
C THR A 117 -1.78 -7.54 -8.43
N ALA A 118 -2.60 -6.99 -7.54
CA ALA A 118 -2.19 -6.41 -6.28
C ALA A 118 -0.90 -7.12 -5.88
N LEU A 119 0.21 -6.36 -5.80
CA LEU A 119 1.47 -6.83 -5.21
C LEU A 119 1.08 -7.90 -4.21
N PRO A 120 1.44 -9.19 -4.42
CA PRO A 120 0.82 -10.28 -3.68
C PRO A 120 0.89 -9.87 -2.23
N ALA A 121 -0.28 -9.52 -1.66
CA ALA A 121 -0.36 -9.00 -0.31
C ALA A 121 0.24 -10.13 0.51
N GLY A 122 1.47 -9.92 0.99
CA GLY A 122 2.40 -11.01 1.24
C GLY A 122 1.70 -12.10 2.02
N ALA A 123 1.47 -13.25 1.38
CA ALA A 123 0.80 -14.39 2.01
C ALA A 123 1.56 -14.84 3.27
N GLY A 124 2.84 -14.47 3.40
CA GLY A 124 3.64 -14.66 4.61
C GLY A 124 3.27 -13.76 5.79
N GLY A 125 2.79 -12.53 5.56
CA GLY A 125 2.48 -11.58 6.63
C GLY A 125 1.23 -11.96 7.44
N GLY A 126 0.21 -12.51 6.77
CA GLY A 126 -1.00 -13.00 7.43
C GLY A 126 -0.72 -14.17 8.37
N GLY A 127 -0.03 -15.20 7.86
CA GLY A 127 0.31 -16.39 8.64
C GLY A 127 1.26 -16.12 9.82
N LEU A 128 2.17 -15.14 9.71
CA LEU A 128 3.02 -14.75 10.84
C LEU A 128 2.22 -14.06 11.95
N VAL A 129 1.25 -13.21 11.60
CA VAL A 129 0.38 -12.53 12.58
C VAL A 129 -0.52 -13.54 13.30
N ASP A 130 -1.10 -14.49 12.58
CA ASP A 130 -1.96 -15.50 13.20
C ASP A 130 -1.16 -16.43 14.14
N ARG A 131 0.07 -16.79 13.77
CA ARG A 131 1.01 -17.51 14.66
C ARG A 131 1.35 -16.69 15.91
N LEU A 132 1.58 -15.38 15.77
CA LEU A 132 1.87 -14.50 16.90
C LEU A 132 0.70 -14.47 17.89
N LEU A 133 -0.53 -14.26 17.41
CA LEU A 133 -1.71 -14.20 18.27
C LEU A 133 -1.99 -15.55 18.96
N GLY A 134 -1.60 -16.67 18.34
CA GLY A 134 -1.66 -18.00 18.93
C GLY A 134 -0.45 -18.38 19.81
N SER A 135 0.58 -17.53 19.89
CA SER A 135 1.82 -17.85 20.63
C SER A 135 1.58 -17.84 22.15
N PRO A 136 2.11 -18.82 22.90
CA PRO A 136 2.08 -18.82 24.37
C PRO A 136 2.74 -17.57 24.96
N VAL A 137 3.82 -17.09 24.32
CA VAL A 137 4.56 -15.90 24.74
C VAL A 137 3.67 -14.66 24.63
N TYR A 138 2.92 -14.53 23.53
CA TYR A 138 1.96 -13.43 23.34
C TYR A 138 0.85 -13.46 24.38
N ALA A 139 0.28 -14.64 24.67
CA ALA A 139 -0.75 -14.79 25.70
C ALA A 139 -0.23 -14.38 27.10
N ALA A 140 1.00 -14.76 27.45
CA ALA A 140 1.65 -14.37 28.70
C ALA A 140 1.87 -12.86 28.79
N GLN A 141 2.37 -12.22 27.72
CA GLN A 141 2.55 -10.76 27.67
C GLN A 141 1.22 -10.02 27.77
N ARG A 142 0.18 -10.51 27.11
CA ARG A 142 -1.18 -9.94 27.18
C ARG A 142 -1.76 -10.05 28.60
N ALA A 143 -1.55 -11.17 29.29
CA ALA A 143 -1.97 -11.34 30.68
C ALA A 143 -1.26 -10.34 31.63
N ARG A 144 0.05 -10.14 31.44
CA ARG A 144 0.82 -9.11 32.18
C ARG A 144 0.35 -7.69 31.85
N ALA A 145 -0.08 -7.47 30.60
CA ALA A 145 -0.56 -6.17 30.16
C ALA A 145 -1.93 -5.77 30.75
N GLY A 146 -2.74 -6.77 31.14
CA GLY A 146 -4.00 -6.64 31.85
C GLY A 146 -5.04 -5.82 31.09
N ARG A 147 -5.86 -5.03 31.80
CA ARG A 147 -6.91 -4.16 31.21
C ARG A 147 -6.41 -3.07 30.26
N ARG A 148 -5.10 -2.87 30.18
CA ARG A 148 -4.44 -1.91 29.28
C ARG A 148 -3.86 -2.57 28.03
N ALA A 149 -4.12 -3.86 27.82
CA ALA A 149 -3.73 -4.55 26.60
C ALA A 149 -4.50 -3.98 25.40
N LEU A 150 -3.81 -3.88 24.26
CA LEU A 150 -4.43 -3.50 23.01
C LEU A 150 -5.30 -4.65 22.50
N GLY A 151 -6.42 -4.35 21.83
CA GLY A 151 -7.27 -5.37 21.21
C GLY A 151 -6.51 -6.14 20.13
N ASP A 152 -6.74 -7.45 20.06
CA ASP A 152 -6.02 -8.35 19.14
C ASP A 152 -6.31 -8.00 17.67
N ASP A 153 -7.50 -7.44 17.40
CA ASP A 153 -7.91 -6.90 16.11
C ASP A 153 -7.02 -5.73 15.66
N VAL A 154 -6.75 -4.79 16.58
CA VAL A 154 -5.89 -3.63 16.33
C VAL A 154 -4.43 -4.07 16.19
N VAL A 155 -3.96 -4.98 17.04
CA VAL A 155 -2.61 -5.56 16.94
C VAL A 155 -2.41 -6.21 15.58
N ALA A 156 -3.36 -7.04 15.16
CA ALA A 156 -3.31 -7.72 13.87
C ALA A 156 -3.30 -6.72 12.70
N ALA A 157 -4.15 -5.70 12.74
CA ALA A 157 -4.24 -4.69 11.69
C ALA A 157 -2.91 -3.92 11.52
N VAL A 158 -2.30 -3.49 12.63
CA VAL A 158 -1.02 -2.77 12.61
C VAL A 158 0.10 -3.66 12.07
N LEU A 159 0.23 -4.89 12.56
CA LEU A 159 1.30 -5.80 12.15
C LEU A 159 1.17 -6.22 10.69
N ARG A 160 -0.04 -6.53 10.21
CA ARG A 160 -0.26 -6.87 8.79
C ARG A 160 0.18 -5.74 7.87
N VAL A 161 -0.11 -4.48 8.22
CA VAL A 161 0.30 -3.33 7.41
C VAL A 161 1.80 -3.09 7.43
N LEU A 162 2.46 -3.27 8.57
CA LEU A 162 3.91 -3.17 8.66
C LEU A 162 4.60 -4.28 7.86
N LEU A 163 4.19 -5.54 8.03
CA LEU A 163 4.75 -6.68 7.31
C LEU A 163 4.54 -6.59 5.81
N ALA A 164 3.34 -6.18 5.35
CA ALA A 164 3.06 -5.97 3.93
C ALA A 164 3.95 -4.89 3.29
N ARG A 165 4.57 -4.02 4.10
CA ARG A 165 5.47 -2.93 3.67
C ARG A 165 6.93 -3.19 4.06
N GLY A 166 7.30 -4.44 4.31
CA GLY A 166 8.69 -4.81 4.63
C GLY A 166 9.15 -4.30 6.01
N GLY A 167 8.20 -4.19 6.95
CA GLY A 167 8.44 -3.78 8.33
C GLY A 167 8.39 -2.27 8.57
N ARG A 168 8.01 -1.43 7.60
CA ARG A 168 8.03 0.04 7.77
C ARG A 168 6.78 0.71 7.22
N ALA A 169 6.18 1.65 7.97
CA ALA A 169 5.02 2.41 7.48
C ALA A 169 4.88 3.76 8.17
N HIS A 170 4.42 4.77 7.42
CA HIS A 170 4.08 6.09 7.96
C HIS A 170 2.96 5.98 9.00
N ARG A 171 3.01 6.84 10.03
CA ARG A 171 2.06 6.84 11.16
C ARG A 171 0.60 6.98 10.70
N GLU A 172 0.34 7.77 9.67
CA GLU A 172 -1.00 7.91 9.10
C GLU A 172 -1.49 6.62 8.43
N THR A 173 -0.61 5.92 7.72
CA THR A 173 -0.93 4.62 7.11
C THR A 173 -1.26 3.58 8.18
N VAL A 174 -0.52 3.57 9.29
CA VAL A 174 -0.80 2.68 10.43
C VAL A 174 -2.13 3.03 11.10
N ALA A 175 -2.39 4.32 11.31
CA ALA A 175 -3.65 4.79 11.91
C ALA A 175 -4.87 4.46 11.04
N ALA A 176 -4.75 4.68 9.72
CA ALA A 176 -5.79 4.34 8.75
C ALA A 176 -6.11 2.84 8.78
N ALA A 177 -5.08 2.00 8.79
CA ALA A 177 -5.22 0.54 8.83
C ALA A 177 -5.83 0.02 10.13
N ALA A 178 -5.46 0.62 11.26
CA ALA A 178 -6.02 0.29 12.56
C ALA A 178 -7.43 0.89 12.79
N GLY A 179 -7.94 1.72 11.87
CA GLY A 179 -9.26 2.36 12.00
C GLY A 179 -9.33 3.38 13.13
N VAL A 180 -8.19 4.00 13.47
CA VAL A 180 -8.04 4.92 14.61
C VAL A 180 -7.65 6.33 14.15
N PRO A 181 -8.03 7.37 14.92
CA PRO A 181 -7.53 8.73 14.69
C PRO A 181 -6.01 8.81 14.93
N VAL A 182 -5.30 9.66 14.17
CA VAL A 182 -3.84 9.85 14.31
C VAL A 182 -3.44 10.22 15.73
N GLY A 183 -4.16 11.15 16.37
CA GLY A 183 -3.86 11.60 17.73
C GLY A 183 -4.04 10.50 18.79
N GLY A 184 -4.82 9.45 18.49
CA GLY A 184 -4.96 8.30 19.38
C GLY A 184 -3.98 7.17 19.09
N LEU A 185 -3.10 7.31 18.10
CA LEU A 185 -2.18 6.24 17.75
C LEU A 185 -1.03 6.10 18.75
N GLU A 186 -0.51 7.21 19.31
CA GLU A 186 0.62 7.17 20.27
C GLU A 186 0.36 6.28 21.49
N PRO A 187 -0.77 6.41 22.23
CA PRO A 187 -1.05 5.53 23.35
C PRO A 187 -1.19 4.05 22.93
N ARG A 188 -1.67 3.79 21.71
CA ARG A 188 -1.81 2.44 21.16
C ARG A 188 -0.46 1.85 20.76
N LEU A 189 0.44 2.64 20.18
CA LEU A 189 1.81 2.25 19.90
C LEU A 189 2.58 1.98 21.19
N ALA A 190 2.40 2.79 22.24
CA ALA A 190 2.97 2.51 23.55
C ALA A 190 2.46 1.18 24.14
N ALA A 191 1.15 0.91 24.01
CA ALA A 191 0.58 -0.37 24.42
C ALA A 191 1.12 -1.56 23.59
N LEU A 192 1.27 -1.38 22.28
CA LEU A 192 1.83 -2.37 21.36
C LEU A 192 3.30 -2.65 21.68
N ARG A 193 4.12 -1.60 21.89
CA ARG A 193 5.52 -1.72 22.31
C ARG A 193 5.63 -2.49 23.62
N ARG A 194 4.77 -2.22 24.60
CA ARG A 194 4.76 -2.96 25.87
C ARG A 194 4.38 -4.44 25.71
N LEU A 195 3.61 -4.76 24.67
CA LEU A 195 3.20 -6.13 24.37
C LEU A 195 4.27 -6.90 23.59
N LEU A 196 4.97 -6.22 22.69
CA LEU A 196 5.89 -6.84 21.72
C LEU A 196 7.37 -6.68 22.08
N ASN A 197 7.77 -5.63 22.79
CA ASN A 197 9.16 -5.42 23.20
C ASN A 197 9.43 -6.22 24.48
N VAL A 198 9.93 -7.43 24.30
CA VAL A 198 10.27 -8.37 25.37
C VAL A 198 11.73 -8.18 25.78
N GLU A 199 12.02 -8.20 27.08
CA GLU A 199 13.38 -8.06 27.65
C GLU A 199 14.14 -6.80 27.17
N GLY A 200 13.43 -5.71 26.85
CA GLY A 200 14.03 -4.43 26.44
C GLY A 200 14.45 -4.33 24.97
N TYR A 201 14.26 -5.39 24.17
CA TYR A 201 14.55 -5.34 22.74
C TYR A 201 13.41 -4.66 21.95
N THR A 202 13.77 -3.74 21.05
CA THR A 202 12.79 -2.94 20.30
C THR A 202 12.31 -3.69 19.07
N VAL A 203 11.21 -4.44 19.21
CA VAL A 203 10.54 -5.10 18.09
C VAL A 203 9.76 -4.08 17.26
N VAL A 204 9.03 -3.18 17.93
CA VAL A 204 8.34 -2.04 17.30
C VAL A 204 8.97 -0.74 17.76
N GLY A 205 9.42 0.06 16.81
CA GLY A 205 10.10 1.32 17.03
C GLY A 205 9.56 2.46 16.18
N GLU A 206 10.25 3.59 16.25
CA GLU A 206 10.06 4.75 15.40
C GLU A 206 11.38 5.04 14.70
N ASP A 207 11.31 5.44 13.45
CA ASP A 207 12.51 5.81 12.71
C ASP A 207 13.00 7.20 13.11
N ALA A 208 14.21 7.57 12.68
CA ALA A 208 14.79 8.88 12.97
C ALA A 208 13.98 10.06 12.39
N ASP A 209 13.08 9.80 11.43
CA ASP A 209 12.20 10.79 10.83
C ASP A 209 11.02 11.21 11.73
N GLY A 210 10.77 10.49 12.84
CA GLY A 210 9.69 10.78 13.79
C GLY A 210 8.27 10.57 13.24
N VAL A 211 8.13 9.93 12.08
CA VAL A 211 6.83 9.71 11.42
C VAL A 211 6.67 8.30 10.87
N THR A 212 7.76 7.54 10.77
CA THR A 212 7.77 6.15 10.32
C THR A 212 7.82 5.20 11.50
N ILE A 213 6.89 4.25 11.53
CA ILE A 213 6.91 3.12 12.46
C ILE A 213 7.68 1.97 11.83
N VAL A 214 8.57 1.37 12.61
CA VAL A 214 9.46 0.27 12.18
C VAL A 214 9.15 -0.99 12.99
N LEU A 215 9.14 -2.13 12.31
CA LEU A 215 8.99 -3.47 12.84
C LEU A 215 10.20 -4.31 12.44
N ASP A 216 10.90 -4.86 13.43
CA ASP A 216 11.89 -5.90 13.20
C ASP A 216 11.20 -7.27 13.14
N GLU A 217 10.92 -7.72 11.91
CA GLU A 217 10.26 -9.00 11.65
C GLU A 217 11.08 -10.20 12.17
N LYS A 218 12.42 -10.13 12.11
CA LYS A 218 13.27 -11.24 12.56
C LYS A 218 13.21 -11.37 14.07
N LEU A 219 13.39 -10.24 14.75
CA LEU A 219 13.32 -10.21 16.20
C LEU A 219 11.92 -10.60 16.71
N LEU A 220 10.86 -10.18 16.02
CA LEU A 220 9.49 -10.61 16.32
C LEU A 220 9.37 -12.15 16.23
N ALA A 221 9.89 -12.76 15.16
CA ALA A 221 9.83 -14.21 14.99
C ALA A 221 10.64 -14.97 16.03
N GLU A 222 11.82 -14.45 16.42
CA GLU A 222 12.69 -15.04 17.44
C GLU A 222 12.09 -14.95 18.84
N GLN A 223 11.64 -13.77 19.26
CA GLN A 223 11.13 -13.52 20.61
C GLN A 223 9.81 -14.25 20.92
N PHE A 224 9.00 -14.48 19.89
CA PHE A 224 7.71 -15.16 20.02
C PHE A 224 7.73 -16.60 19.53
N GLU A 225 8.91 -17.14 19.21
CA GLU A 225 9.15 -18.53 18.80
C GLU A 225 8.28 -18.95 17.60
N LEU A 226 8.09 -18.05 16.62
CA LEU A 226 7.05 -18.21 15.59
C LEU A 226 7.39 -19.22 14.48
N GLY A 227 8.60 -19.77 14.47
CA GLY A 227 9.09 -20.63 13.39
C GLY A 227 9.30 -19.85 12.09
N ARG A 228 10.35 -20.20 11.35
CA ARG A 228 10.71 -19.49 10.11
C ARG A 228 9.71 -19.76 8.99
#